data_AF-A0A1B8ZPH8-F1
#
_entry.id   AF-A0A1B8ZPH8-F1
#
_cell.length_a   1.000
_cell.length_b   1.000
_cell.length_c   1.000
_cell.angle_alpha   90.00
_cell.angle_beta   90.00
_cell.angle_gamma   90.00
#
_symmetry.space_group_name_H-M   'P 1'
#
loop_
_entity.id
_entity.type
_entity.pdbx_description
1 polymer ?
#
loop_
_entity_poly.entity_id
_entity_poly.type
_entity_poly.pdbx_seq_one_letter_code
_entity_poly.pdbx_strand_id
1 'polypeptide(L)'
;MAFNEIKNEIRSDIKTDRKLRLIWYWGIISISAVFVLKWFRARHLQLSPTVDFLQGTLPNFFAATGFCAVFFIYYKLIFQTDNSFNKKLMFSTLFTFAGLIIWEIIQYFMGSPMDFYDIVMTTIGCILTAGFIQQIYKG
;
A
#
# COMPACT_ATOMS: atom_id res chain seq x y z
N MET A 1 -24.03 -12.19 4.57
CA MET A 1 -22.95 -13.19 4.56
C MET A 1 -22.17 -13.01 5.85
N ALA A 2 -21.87 -14.09 6.58
CA ALA A 2 -21.17 -13.99 7.85
C ALA A 2 -19.70 -13.61 7.64
N PHE A 3 -19.10 -12.82 8.53
CA PHE A 3 -17.70 -12.37 8.42
C PHE A 3 -16.71 -13.51 8.17
N ASN A 4 -16.91 -14.65 8.84
CA ASN A 4 -16.06 -15.84 8.68
C ASN A 4 -16.18 -16.48 7.29
N GLU A 5 -17.34 -16.40 6.65
CA GLU A 5 -17.56 -16.90 5.29
C GLU A 5 -16.77 -16.04 4.28
N ILE A 6 -16.90 -14.72 4.35
CA ILE A 6 -16.17 -13.77 3.48
C ILE A 6 -14.66 -13.93 3.66
N LYS A 7 -14.20 -14.09 4.90
CA LYS A 7 -12.78 -14.32 5.21
C LYS A 7 -12.26 -15.61 4.57
N ASN A 8 -13.03 -16.69 4.63
CA ASN A 8 -12.66 -17.97 4.03
C ASN A 8 -12.69 -17.92 2.50
N GLU A 9 -13.65 -17.19 1.93
CA GLU A 9 -13.74 -16.93 0.48
C GLU A 9 -12.50 -16.19 -0.02
N ILE A 10 -12.14 -15.05 0.57
CA ILE A 10 -10.93 -14.29 0.19
C ILE A 10 -9.67 -15.17 0.31
N ARG A 11 -9.57 -15.98 1.37
CA ARG A 11 -8.43 -16.90 1.55
C ARG A 11 -8.37 -17.97 0.45
N SER A 12 -9.53 -18.47 0.03
CA SER A 12 -9.65 -19.40 -1.08
C SER A 12 -9.24 -18.71 -2.39
N ASP A 13 -9.75 -17.51 -2.65
CA ASP A 13 -9.46 -16.73 -3.86
C ASP A 13 -7.98 -16.41 -4.00
N ILE A 14 -7.29 -16.03 -2.91
CA ILE A 14 -5.83 -15.81 -2.94
C ILE A 14 -5.08 -17.10 -3.35
N LYS A 15 -5.61 -18.27 -2.97
CA LYS A 15 -5.02 -19.57 -3.31
C LYS A 15 -5.40 -20.07 -4.69
N THR A 16 -6.55 -19.71 -5.23
CA THR A 16 -7.04 -20.23 -6.52
C THR A 16 -6.78 -19.24 -7.66
N ASP A 17 -7.06 -17.95 -7.45
CA ASP A 17 -6.86 -16.89 -8.44
C ASP A 17 -5.41 -16.41 -8.46
N ARG A 18 -4.73 -16.70 -9.59
CA ARG A 18 -3.36 -16.25 -9.84
C ARG A 18 -3.24 -14.73 -9.81
N LYS A 19 -4.25 -14.00 -10.29
CA LYS A 19 -4.27 -12.53 -10.35
C LYS A 19 -4.29 -11.95 -8.93
N LEU A 20 -5.22 -12.41 -8.10
CA LEU A 20 -5.32 -12.00 -6.70
C LEU A 20 -4.06 -12.38 -5.90
N ARG A 21 -3.48 -13.56 -6.17
CA ARG A 21 -2.24 -14.02 -5.53
C ARG A 21 -1.05 -13.11 -5.82
N LEU A 22 -0.91 -12.62 -7.06
CA LEU A 22 0.15 -11.70 -7.43
C LEU A 22 0.03 -10.37 -6.68
N ILE A 23 -1.19 -9.83 -6.57
CA ILE A 23 -1.45 -8.60 -5.81
C ILE A 23 -1.19 -8.82 -4.32
N TRP A 24 -1.52 -10.00 -3.80
CA TRP A 24 -1.21 -10.38 -2.42
C TRP A 24 0.29 -10.39 -2.14
N TYR A 25 1.09 -11.04 -3.00
CA TYR A 25 2.54 -11.03 -2.87
C TYR A 25 3.13 -9.63 -3.03
N TRP A 26 2.61 -8.85 -3.98
CA TRP A 26 2.99 -7.45 -4.15
C TRP A 26 2.77 -6.62 -2.88
N GLY A 27 1.61 -6.80 -2.24
CA GLY A 27 1.29 -6.16 -0.96
C GLY A 27 2.23 -6.57 0.18
N ILE A 28 2.47 -7.88 0.35
CA ILE A 28 3.38 -8.40 1.39
C ILE A 28 4.80 -7.86 1.18
N ILE A 29 5.34 -7.98 -0.03
CA ILE A 29 6.71 -7.52 -0.35
C ILE A 29 6.84 -6.03 -0.04
N SER A 30 5.83 -5.23 -0.41
CA SER A 30 5.84 -3.78 -0.18
C SER A 30 5.82 -3.45 1.31
N ILE A 31 4.95 -4.08 2.10
CA ILE A 31 4.90 -3.85 3.56
C ILE A 31 6.21 -4.31 4.21
N SER A 32 6.75 -5.46 3.83
CA SER A 32 8.05 -5.93 4.32
C SER A 32 9.18 -4.96 3.98
N ALA A 33 9.18 -4.38 2.78
CA ALA A 33 10.16 -3.38 2.38
C ALA A 33 10.15 -2.14 3.28
N VAL A 34 8.97 -1.68 3.74
CA VAL A 34 8.87 -0.57 4.71
C VAL A 34 9.64 -0.88 5.99
N PHE A 35 9.46 -2.07 6.55
CA PHE A 35 10.15 -2.47 7.78
C PHE A 35 11.66 -2.59 7.58
N VAL A 36 12.07 -3.21 6.47
CA VAL A 36 13.49 -3.35 6.13
C VAL A 36 14.16 -1.99 5.98
N LEU A 37 13.54 -1.05 5.27
CA LEU A 37 14.08 0.30 5.08
C LEU A 37 14.18 1.08 6.39
N LYS A 38 13.15 1.00 7.25
CA LYS A 38 13.19 1.64 8.58
C LYS A 38 14.27 1.02 9.48
N TRP A 39 14.49 -0.29 9.38
CA TRP A 39 15.55 -0.98 10.10
C TRP A 39 16.95 -0.53 9.65
N PHE A 40 17.17 -0.39 8.34
CA PHE A 40 18.43 0.15 7.81
C PHE A 40 18.67 1.59 8.24
N ARG A 41 17.64 2.44 8.21
CA ARG A 41 17.72 3.84 8.66
C ARG A 41 18.12 3.96 10.13
N ALA A 42 17.59 3.09 11.00
CA ALA A 42 17.91 3.08 12.42
C ALA A 42 19.38 2.74 12.73
N ARG A 43 20.12 2.14 11.77
CA ARG A 43 21.53 1.79 11.95
C ARG A 43 22.50 2.93 11.66
N HIS A 44 22.01 4.13 11.32
CA HIS A 44 22.82 5.34 11.09
C HIS A 44 24.08 5.08 10.25
N LEU A 45 23.97 4.24 9.22
CA LEU A 45 25.06 4.01 8.29
C LEU A 45 25.32 5.34 7.58
N GLN A 46 26.54 5.88 7.65
CA GLN A 46 26.93 7.05 6.87
C GLN A 46 26.87 6.68 5.39
N LEU A 47 25.76 7.03 4.75
CA LEU A 47 25.50 6.71 3.36
C LEU A 47 25.63 7.97 2.51
N SER A 48 25.71 7.76 1.20
CA SER A 48 25.71 8.88 0.25
C SER A 48 24.42 9.71 0.39
N PRO A 49 24.46 11.04 0.17
CA PRO A 49 23.28 11.91 0.28
C PRO A 49 22.06 11.41 -0.51
N THR A 50 22.28 10.76 -1.66
CA THR A 50 21.20 10.17 -2.47
C THR A 50 20.53 8.99 -1.78
N VAL A 51 21.30 8.17 -1.08
CA VAL A 51 20.79 6.99 -0.38
C VAL A 51 20.03 7.41 0.88
N ASP A 52 20.50 8.44 1.59
CA ASP A 52 19.79 9.02 2.74
C ASP A 52 18.44 9.60 2.32
N PHE A 53 18.39 10.31 1.19
CA PHE A 53 17.15 10.81 0.61
C PHE A 53 16.16 9.68 0.26
N LEU A 54 16.66 8.64 -0.42
CA LEU A 54 15.85 7.48 -0.79
C LEU A 54 15.36 6.71 0.43
N GLN A 55 16.18 6.53 1.47
CA GLN A 55 15.77 5.90 2.72
C GLN A 55 14.73 6.72 3.49
N GLY A 56 14.73 8.05 3.32
CA GLY A 56 13.70 8.94 3.83
C GLY A 56 12.34 8.68 3.20
N THR A 57 12.31 8.61 1.87
CA THR A 57 11.07 8.78 1.07
C THR A 57 10.51 7.46 0.49
N LEU A 58 11.34 6.45 0.27
CA LEU A 58 10.91 5.11 -0.18
C LEU A 58 9.94 4.40 0.78
N PRO A 59 10.05 4.52 2.13
CA PRO A 59 9.08 3.91 3.02
C PRO A 59 7.63 4.34 2.72
N ASN A 60 7.40 5.59 2.33
CA ASN A 60 6.07 6.09 1.99
C ASN A 60 5.58 5.57 0.65
N PHE A 61 6.47 5.46 -0.35
CA PHE A 61 6.17 4.76 -1.60
C PHE A 61 5.72 3.30 -1.37
N PHE A 62 6.48 2.54 -0.57
CA PHE A 62 6.16 1.14 -0.28
C PHE A 62 4.94 0.99 0.64
N ALA A 63 4.71 1.93 1.56
CA ALA A 63 3.49 1.96 2.36
C ALA A 63 2.26 2.19 1.47
N ALA A 64 2.30 3.17 0.55
CA ALA A 64 1.23 3.41 -0.41
C ALA A 64 0.93 2.18 -1.26
N THR A 65 2.00 1.53 -1.72
CA THR A 65 1.90 0.31 -2.53
C THR A 65 1.28 -0.86 -1.74
N GLY A 66 1.77 -1.11 -0.53
CA GLY A 66 1.32 -2.18 0.34
C GLY A 66 -0.13 -2.00 0.79
N PHE A 67 -0.48 -0.83 1.31
CA PHE A 67 -1.83 -0.55 1.78
C PHE A 67 -2.85 -0.58 0.63
N CYS A 68 -2.52 -0.03 -0.54
CA CYS A 68 -3.44 -0.04 -1.68
C CYS A 68 -3.78 -1.48 -2.10
N ALA A 69 -2.77 -2.37 -2.17
CA ALA A 69 -2.98 -3.80 -2.47
C ALA A 69 -3.83 -4.50 -1.40
N VAL A 70 -3.57 -4.23 -0.11
CA VAL A 70 -4.32 -4.82 1.01
C VAL A 70 -5.78 -4.37 1.01
N PHE A 71 -6.05 -3.07 0.87
CA PHE A 71 -7.43 -2.57 0.83
C PHE A 71 -8.20 -3.04 -0.40
N PHE A 72 -7.52 -3.22 -1.54
CA PHE A 72 -8.14 -3.80 -2.72
C PHE A 72 -8.61 -5.24 -2.48
N ILE A 73 -7.75 -6.08 -1.89
CA ILE A 73 -8.06 -7.51 -1.62
C ILE A 73 -9.13 -7.65 -0.53
N TYR A 74 -9.02 -6.87 0.54
CA TYR A 74 -9.95 -6.93 1.67
C TYR A 74 -11.19 -6.05 1.52
N TYR A 75 -11.40 -5.40 0.37
CA TYR A 75 -12.57 -4.55 0.14
C TYR A 75 -13.89 -5.25 0.49
N LYS A 76 -14.06 -6.49 0.03
CA LYS A 76 -15.25 -7.31 0.27
C LYS A 76 -15.44 -7.61 1.75
N LEU A 77 -14.35 -7.74 2.51
CA LEU A 77 -14.40 -7.94 3.97
C LEU A 77 -14.86 -6.67 4.69
N ILE A 78 -14.40 -5.50 4.24
CA ILE A 78 -14.67 -4.20 4.88
C ILE A 78 -16.14 -3.78 4.67
N PHE A 79 -16.62 -3.86 3.43
CA PHE A 79 -17.95 -3.36 3.07
C PHE A 79 -19.01 -4.46 2.94
N GLN A 80 -18.63 -5.74 3.11
CA GLN A 80 -19.52 -6.90 2.98
C GLN A 80 -20.31 -6.94 1.67
N THR A 81 -19.75 -6.33 0.61
CA THR A 81 -20.41 -6.16 -0.69
C THR A 81 -19.44 -6.45 -1.82
N ASP A 82 -19.96 -7.04 -2.89
CA ASP A 82 -19.23 -7.30 -4.12
C ASP A 82 -19.45 -6.17 -5.12
N ASN A 83 -18.68 -5.09 -4.96
CA ASN A 83 -18.73 -3.96 -5.87
C ASN A 83 -17.91 -4.21 -7.15
N SER A 84 -18.16 -3.40 -8.18
CA SER A 84 -17.40 -3.44 -9.42
C SER A 84 -15.90 -3.18 -9.19
N PHE A 85 -15.07 -3.78 -10.04
CA PHE A 85 -13.61 -3.65 -10.00
C PHE A 85 -13.15 -2.18 -9.87
N ASN A 86 -13.72 -1.28 -10.68
CA ASN A 86 -13.36 0.15 -10.66
C ASN A 86 -13.66 0.80 -9.31
N LYS A 87 -14.77 0.43 -8.64
CA LYS A 87 -15.11 0.95 -7.30
C LYS A 87 -14.11 0.45 -6.25
N LYS A 88 -13.74 -0.83 -6.31
CA LYS A 88 -12.73 -1.41 -5.41
C LYS A 88 -11.38 -0.70 -5.56
N LEU A 89 -10.94 -0.53 -6.80
CA LEU A 89 -9.67 0.13 -7.14
C LEU A 89 -9.65 1.61 -6.75
N MET A 90 -10.74 2.33 -7.03
CA MET A 90 -10.86 3.75 -6.67
C MET A 90 -10.85 3.92 -5.16
N PHE A 91 -11.61 3.09 -4.43
CA PHE A 91 -11.61 3.13 -2.98
C PHE A 91 -10.22 2.82 -2.41
N SER A 92 -9.58 1.72 -2.81
CA SER A 92 -8.28 1.34 -2.27
C SER A 92 -7.23 2.43 -2.50
N THR A 93 -7.22 3.03 -3.69
CA THR A 93 -6.28 4.09 -4.05
C THR A 93 -6.52 5.37 -3.24
N LEU A 94 -7.78 5.86 -3.21
CA LEU A 94 -8.12 7.10 -2.51
C LEU A 94 -8.01 6.95 -0.99
N PHE A 95 -8.43 5.81 -0.45
CA PHE A 95 -8.35 5.54 0.98
C PHE A 95 -6.90 5.45 1.44
N THR A 96 -6.04 4.76 0.68
CA THR A 96 -4.61 4.71 0.98
C THR A 96 -3.96 6.08 0.86
N PHE A 97 -4.25 6.82 -0.21
CA PHE A 97 -3.71 8.16 -0.40
C PHE A 97 -4.11 9.08 0.76
N ALA A 98 -5.40 9.20 1.04
CA ALA A 98 -5.90 10.04 2.14
C ALA A 98 -5.35 9.59 3.50
N GLY A 99 -5.31 8.28 3.76
CA GLY A 99 -4.78 7.74 5.01
C GLY A 99 -3.31 8.07 5.24
N LEU A 100 -2.48 7.99 4.20
CA LEU A 100 -1.06 8.33 4.29
C LEU A 100 -0.83 9.84 4.37
N ILE A 101 -1.62 10.66 3.68
CA ILE A 101 -1.55 12.13 3.85
C ILE A 101 -1.97 12.55 5.26
N ILE A 102 -3.03 11.96 5.81
CA ILE A 102 -3.43 12.19 7.20
C ILE A 102 -2.31 11.76 8.15
N TRP A 103 -1.65 10.63 7.87
CA TRP A 103 -0.52 10.16 8.65
C TRP A 103 0.65 11.16 8.65
N GLU A 104 1.02 11.70 7.49
CA GLU A 104 2.04 12.75 7.37
C GLU A 104 1.66 14.02 8.15
N ILE A 105 0.40 14.43 8.10
CA ILE A 105 -0.10 15.56 8.89
C ILE A 105 0.03 15.28 10.39
N ILE A 106 -0.30 14.07 10.86
CA ILE A 106 -0.13 13.69 12.26
C ILE A 106 1.36 13.72 12.65
N GLN A 107 2.25 13.18 11.81
CA GLN A 107 3.69 13.22 12.06
C GLN A 107 4.24 14.65 12.14
N TYR A 108 3.70 15.55 11.33
CA TYR A 108 4.01 16.98 11.41
C TYR A 108 3.68 17.56 12.79
N PHE A 109 2.48 17.29 13.32
CA PHE A 109 2.11 17.71 14.66
C PHE A 109 2.92 17.02 15.78
N MET A 110 3.53 15.86 15.50
CA MET A 110 4.45 15.18 16.42
C MET A 110 5.90 15.70 16.36
N GLY A 111 6.18 16.72 15.54
CA GLY A 111 7.49 17.37 15.45
C GLY A 111 8.40 16.84 14.34
N SER A 112 7.90 16.01 13.42
CA SER A 112 8.63 15.65 12.20
C SER A 112 8.40 16.72 11.12
N PRO A 113 9.42 17.13 10.34
CA PRO A 113 9.17 18.01 9.20
C PRO A 113 8.27 17.31 8.17
N MET A 114 7.27 18.03 7.65
CA MET A 114 6.44 17.51 6.57
C MET A 114 7.26 17.55 5.28
N ASP A 115 7.56 16.38 4.71
CA ASP A 115 8.35 16.30 3.48
C ASP A 115 7.43 16.25 2.26
N PHE A 116 7.57 17.23 1.36
CA PHE A 116 6.85 17.23 0.09
C PHE A 116 7.18 15.98 -0.75
N TYR A 117 8.39 15.44 -0.63
CA TYR A 117 8.79 14.22 -1.33
C TYR A 117 8.04 13.00 -0.82
N ASP A 118 7.59 12.98 0.44
CA ASP A 118 6.77 11.90 0.98
C ASP A 118 5.36 11.89 0.38
N ILE A 119 4.79 13.07 0.14
CA ILE A 119 3.53 13.22 -0.60
C ILE A 119 3.68 12.72 -2.03
N VAL A 120 4.76 13.13 -2.72
CA VAL A 120 5.05 12.69 -4.10
C VAL A 120 5.23 11.18 -4.17
N MET A 121 6.01 10.59 -3.27
CA MET A 121 6.25 9.15 -3.23
C MET A 121 4.99 8.36 -2.91
N THR A 122 4.12 8.89 -2.04
CA THR A 122 2.79 8.34 -1.78
C THR A 122 1.93 8.37 -3.04
N THR A 123 1.89 9.48 -3.76
CA THR A 123 1.16 9.59 -5.04
C THR A 123 1.67 8.58 -6.07
N ILE A 124 2.99 8.49 -6.25
CA ILE A 124 3.62 7.56 -7.20
C ILE A 124 3.29 6.11 -6.81
N GLY A 125 3.39 5.74 -5.53
CA GLY A 125 3.06 4.39 -5.04
C GLY A 125 1.61 4.01 -5.31
N CYS A 126 0.67 4.93 -5.05
CA CYS A 126 -0.74 4.75 -5.36
C CYS A 126 -0.99 4.56 -6.87
N ILE A 127 -0.42 5.43 -7.72
CA ILE A 127 -0.60 5.36 -9.18
C ILE A 127 -0.02 4.06 -9.75
N LEU A 128 1.22 3.73 -9.39
CA LEU A 128 1.88 2.52 -9.90
C LEU A 128 1.16 1.26 -9.47
N THR A 129 0.69 1.21 -8.21
CA THR A 129 -0.04 0.04 -7.71
C THR A 129 -1.42 -0.07 -8.36
N ALA A 130 -2.13 1.04 -8.53
CA ALA A 130 -3.41 1.03 -9.21
C ALA A 130 -3.26 0.57 -10.67
N GLY A 131 -2.22 1.06 -11.36
CA GLY A 131 -1.86 0.63 -12.71
C GLY A 131 -1.51 -0.86 -12.78
N PHE A 132 -0.69 -1.36 -11.85
CA PHE A 132 -0.35 -2.78 -11.75
C PHE A 132 -1.58 -3.67 -11.55
N ILE A 133 -2.46 -3.31 -10.61
CA ILE A 133 -3.71 -4.05 -10.37
C ILE A 133 -4.59 -4.01 -11.62
N GLN A 134 -4.71 -2.85 -12.27
CA GLN A 134 -5.48 -2.70 -13.50
C GLN A 134 -4.93 -3.56 -14.64
N GLN A 135 -3.62 -3.61 -14.82
CA GLN A 135 -2.96 -4.40 -15.86
C GLN A 135 -3.18 -5.90 -15.62
N ILE A 136 -3.07 -6.37 -14.38
CA ILE A 136 -3.31 -7.78 -14.04
C ILE A 136 -4.78 -8.19 -14.25
N TYR A 137 -5.73 -7.32 -13.93
CA TYR A 137 -7.15 -7.67 -14.05
C TYR A 137 -7.71 -7.53 -15.47
N LYS A 138 -7.24 -6.55 -16.25
CA LYS A 138 -7.72 -6.30 -17.62
C LYS A 138 -6.87 -6.93 -18.71
N GLY A 139 -5.62 -7.31 -18.42
CA GLY A 139 -4.78 -8.17 -19.26
C GLY A 139 -5.10 -9.64 -19.07
#